data_AF-A0A930R488-F1
#
_entry.id   AF-A0A930R488-F1
#
_cell.length_a   1.000
_cell.length_b   1.000
_cell.length_c   1.000
_cell.angle_alpha   90.00
_cell.angle_beta   90.00
_cell.angle_gamma   90.00
#
_symmetry.space_group_name_H-M   'P 1'
#
loop_
_entity.id
_entity.type
_entity.pdbx_description
1 polymer ?
#
loop_
_entity_poly.entity_id
_entity_poly.type
_entity_poly.pdbx_seq_one_letter_code
_entity_poly.pdbx_strand_id
1 'polypeptide(L)'
;MDCSSYVQNVYRAMGVELPRDADAQERALPCIPLAGRTHEQRLAILQKIPPGALLFLPGHVMLYLGTDAGGIPYVIHDISSCYEGGQKHYIRQVLVSDLEFQNARGTAAIDMLTHIGFIAPAS
;
A
#
# COMPACT_ATOMS: atom_id res chain seq x y z
N MET A 1 -1.34 7.68 15.31
CA MET A 1 -1.20 6.39 14.61
C MET A 1 -0.22 6.65 13.46
N ASP A 2 0.35 5.60 12.90
CA ASP A 2 1.17 5.63 11.69
C ASP A 2 0.72 4.50 10.76
N CYS A 3 1.27 4.44 9.55
CA CYS A 3 0.83 3.48 8.53
C CYS A 3 0.84 2.02 9.01
N SER A 4 1.91 1.58 9.68
CA SER A 4 2.01 0.20 10.15
C SER A 4 1.10 -0.09 11.35
N SER A 5 0.93 0.85 12.28
CA SER A 5 -0.04 0.69 13.38
C SER A 5 -1.49 0.79 12.91
N TYR A 6 -1.77 1.52 11.81
CA TYR A 6 -3.10 1.52 11.18
C TYR A 6 -3.47 0.12 10.71
N VAL A 7 -2.66 -0.50 9.84
CA VAL A 7 -2.96 -1.83 9.32
C VAL A 7 -2.92 -2.89 10.42
N GLN A 8 -1.99 -2.78 11.39
CA GLN A 8 -1.95 -3.66 12.55
C GLN A 8 -3.26 -3.62 13.34
N ASN A 9 -3.84 -2.44 13.55
CA ASN A 9 -5.09 -2.30 14.29
C ASN A 9 -6.29 -2.89 13.54
N VAL A 10 -6.34 -2.71 12.21
CA VAL A 10 -7.38 -3.32 11.36
C VAL A 10 -7.34 -4.84 11.47
N TYR A 11 -6.17 -5.45 11.28
CA TYR A 11 -6.03 -6.91 11.32
C TYR A 11 -6.13 -7.50 12.72
N ARG A 12 -5.68 -6.77 13.75
CA ARG A 12 -5.87 -7.16 15.15
C ARG A 12 -7.35 -7.27 15.51
N ALA A 13 -8.21 -6.39 14.97
CA ALA A 13 -9.66 -6.49 15.16
C ALA A 13 -10.26 -7.77 14.53
N MET A 14 -9.53 -8.41 13.61
CA MET A 14 -9.88 -9.69 12.97
C MET A 14 -9.13 -10.88 13.58
N GLY A 15 -8.40 -10.69 14.69
CA GLY A 15 -7.63 -11.74 15.36
C GLY A 15 -6.28 -12.07 14.72
N VAL A 16 -5.77 -11.23 13.82
CA VAL A 16 -4.45 -11.39 13.19
C VAL A 16 -3.45 -10.41 13.80
N GLU A 17 -2.35 -10.93 14.35
CA GLU A 17 -1.27 -10.12 14.90
C GLU A 17 -0.20 -9.85 13.83
N LEU A 18 0.02 -8.56 13.54
CA LEU A 18 1.08 -8.10 12.66
C LEU A 18 2.22 -7.46 13.46
N PRO A 19 3.49 -7.55 12.99
CA PRO A 19 4.59 -6.78 13.57
C PRO A 19 4.31 -5.27 13.59
N ARG A 20 5.00 -4.55 14.48
CA ARG A 20 4.77 -3.10 14.69
C ARG A 20 5.22 -2.23 13.52
N ASP A 21 6.28 -2.63 12.82
CA ASP A 21 6.96 -1.81 11.82
C ASP A 21 6.69 -2.34 10.41
N ALA A 22 6.55 -1.45 9.42
CA ALA A 22 6.20 -1.80 8.04
C ALA A 22 7.17 -2.84 7.43
N ASP A 23 8.49 -2.64 7.58
CA ASP A 23 9.48 -3.58 7.06
C ASP A 23 9.38 -4.97 7.73
N ALA A 24 8.98 -5.02 9.00
CA ALA A 24 8.77 -6.28 9.70
C ALA A 24 7.48 -6.96 9.25
N GLN A 25 6.41 -6.20 8.95
CA GLN A 25 5.19 -6.71 8.35
C GLN A 25 5.47 -7.29 6.95
N GLU A 26 6.24 -6.59 6.13
CA GLU A 26 6.66 -7.06 4.79
C GLU A 26 7.36 -8.41 4.87
N ARG A 27 8.33 -8.56 5.79
CA ARG A 27 9.07 -9.83 5.97
C ARG A 27 8.23 -10.95 6.58
N ALA A 28 7.17 -10.63 7.31
CA ALA A 28 6.34 -11.63 8.00
C ALA A 28 5.25 -12.23 7.11
N LEU A 29 4.93 -11.59 5.98
CA LEU A 29 3.83 -12.01 5.10
C LEU A 29 4.36 -12.71 3.84
N PRO A 30 3.62 -13.70 3.30
CA PRO A 30 3.79 -14.12 1.92
C PRO A 30 3.68 -12.91 0.99
N CYS A 31 4.70 -12.68 0.16
CA CYS A 31 4.78 -11.49 -0.69
C CYS A 31 5.04 -11.80 -2.16
N ILE A 32 4.48 -10.98 -3.04
CA ILE A 32 4.86 -10.90 -4.45
C ILE A 32 5.81 -9.69 -4.62
N PRO A 33 7.06 -9.88 -5.09
CA PRO A 33 7.95 -8.78 -5.37
C PRO A 33 7.55 -8.05 -6.66
N LEU A 34 7.67 -6.73 -6.64
CA LEU A 34 7.35 -5.85 -7.76
C LEU A 34 8.58 -5.14 -8.33
N ALA A 35 9.78 -5.37 -7.78
CA ALA A 35 11.02 -4.84 -8.34
C ALA A 35 11.17 -5.23 -9.83
N GLY A 36 11.55 -4.26 -10.67
CA GLY A 36 11.73 -4.45 -12.11
C GLY A 36 10.45 -4.57 -12.94
N ARG A 37 9.26 -4.51 -12.33
CA ARG A 37 7.99 -4.41 -13.08
C ARG A 37 7.85 -3.03 -13.71
N THR A 38 7.03 -2.89 -14.75
CA THR A 38 6.57 -1.58 -15.27
C THR A 38 5.31 -1.09 -14.54
N HIS A 39 4.91 0.14 -14.78
CA HIS A 39 3.67 0.72 -14.27
C HIS A 39 2.45 -0.15 -14.64
N GLU A 40 2.31 -0.49 -15.92
CA GLU A 40 1.18 -1.29 -16.44
C GLU A 40 1.19 -2.72 -15.88
N GLN A 41 2.38 -3.30 -15.69
CA GLN A 41 2.51 -4.61 -15.05
C GLN A 41 2.04 -4.58 -13.60
N ARG A 42 2.30 -3.50 -12.86
CA ARG A 42 1.79 -3.33 -11.49
C ARG A 42 0.27 -3.19 -11.48
N LEU A 43 -0.29 -2.34 -12.35
CA LEU A 43 -1.75 -2.22 -12.51
C LEU A 43 -2.39 -3.58 -12.82
N ALA A 44 -1.84 -4.32 -13.77
CA ALA A 44 -2.35 -5.65 -14.16
C ALA A 44 -2.26 -6.69 -13.03
N ILE A 45 -1.29 -6.57 -12.13
CA ILE A 45 -1.21 -7.41 -10.92
C ILE A 45 -2.28 -6.97 -9.91
N LEU A 46 -2.41 -5.67 -9.64
CA LEU A 46 -3.39 -5.13 -8.68
C LEU A 46 -4.84 -5.48 -9.05
N GLN A 47 -5.16 -5.55 -10.34
CA GLN A 47 -6.47 -5.99 -10.84
C GLN A 47 -6.80 -7.46 -10.53
N LYS A 48 -5.80 -8.27 -10.17
CA LYS A 48 -5.95 -9.72 -9.95
C LYS A 48 -5.82 -10.13 -8.48
N ILE A 49 -5.44 -9.22 -7.60
CA ILE A 49 -5.32 -9.51 -6.16
C ILE A 49 -6.60 -9.12 -5.42
N PRO A 50 -6.95 -9.82 -4.33
CA PRO A 50 -8.11 -9.46 -3.53
C PRO A 50 -7.88 -8.15 -2.74
N PRO A 51 -8.96 -7.36 -2.49
CA PRO A 51 -8.97 -6.39 -1.41
C PRO A 51 -8.52 -7.03 -0.09
N GLY A 52 -7.85 -6.27 0.76
CA GLY A 52 -7.24 -6.81 1.98
C GLY A 52 -5.80 -7.32 1.80
N ALA A 53 -5.20 -7.15 0.62
CA ALA A 53 -3.75 -7.24 0.48
C ALA A 53 -3.08 -5.99 1.09
N LEU A 54 -1.82 -6.12 1.52
CA LEU A 54 -0.99 -4.99 1.94
C LEU A 54 -0.03 -4.59 0.82
N LEU A 55 0.04 -3.28 0.53
CA LEU A 55 0.96 -2.73 -0.45
C LEU A 55 2.10 -2.03 0.25
N PHE A 56 3.34 -2.39 -0.10
CA PHE A 56 4.55 -1.89 0.54
C PHE A 56 5.33 -0.96 -0.39
N LEU A 57 5.68 0.20 0.15
CA LEU A 57 6.64 1.16 -0.39
C LEU A 57 7.79 1.26 0.63
N PRO A 58 8.98 1.78 0.26
CA PRO A 58 10.04 2.01 1.24
C PRO A 58 9.54 2.87 2.41
N GLY A 59 9.44 2.27 3.61
CA GLY A 59 8.99 2.93 4.83
C GLY A 59 7.48 3.22 4.93
N HIS A 60 6.64 2.65 4.06
CA HIS A 60 5.19 2.88 4.10
C HIS A 60 4.40 1.62 3.72
N VAL A 61 3.31 1.36 4.45
CA VAL A 61 2.40 0.24 4.19
C VAL A 61 0.97 0.74 4.06
N MET A 62 0.22 0.14 3.15
CA MET A 62 -1.14 0.57 2.82
C MET A 62 -2.05 -0.64 2.69
N LEU A 63 -3.32 -0.50 3.10
CA LEU A 63 -4.33 -1.53 2.92
C LEU A 63 -5.01 -1.36 1.56
N TYR A 64 -4.90 -2.36 0.69
CA TYR A 64 -5.54 -2.35 -0.62
C TYR A 64 -7.05 -2.57 -0.52
N LEU A 65 -7.84 -1.70 -1.17
CA LEU A 65 -9.30 -1.75 -1.17
C LEU A 65 -9.90 -2.38 -2.44
N GLY A 66 -9.06 -2.72 -3.43
CA GLY A 66 -9.51 -3.19 -4.73
C GLY A 66 -9.37 -2.12 -5.82
N THR A 67 -9.83 -2.47 -7.02
CA THR A 67 -9.98 -1.54 -8.14
C THR A 67 -11.44 -1.16 -8.34
N ASP A 68 -11.70 0.09 -8.72
CA ASP A 68 -13.03 0.50 -9.16
C ASP A 68 -13.38 -0.06 -10.57
N ALA A 69 -14.58 0.28 -11.05
CA ALA A 69 -15.05 -0.14 -12.38
C ALA A 69 -14.21 0.43 -13.55
N GLY A 70 -13.45 1.51 -13.31
CA GLY A 70 -12.50 2.09 -14.26
C GLY A 70 -11.11 1.44 -14.21
N GLY A 71 -10.89 0.51 -13.27
CA GLY A 71 -9.60 -0.16 -13.07
C GLY A 71 -8.63 0.63 -12.19
N ILE A 72 -9.08 1.68 -11.50
CA ILE A 72 -8.25 2.51 -10.63
C ILE A 72 -8.09 1.81 -9.27
N PRO A 73 -6.86 1.49 -8.84
CA PRO A 73 -6.61 0.87 -7.54
C PRO A 73 -6.73 1.89 -6.41
N TYR A 74 -7.43 1.52 -5.33
CA TYR A 74 -7.55 2.34 -4.13
C TYR A 74 -6.88 1.70 -2.92
N VAL A 75 -6.35 2.55 -2.05
CA VAL A 75 -5.78 2.16 -0.76
C VAL A 75 -6.35 3.01 0.36
N ILE A 76 -6.34 2.46 1.58
CA ILE A 76 -6.51 3.23 2.81
C ILE A 76 -5.24 3.15 3.65
N HIS A 77 -4.78 4.29 4.14
CA HIS A 77 -3.53 4.40 4.88
C HIS A 77 -3.48 5.63 5.78
N ASP A 78 -2.69 5.57 6.85
CA ASP A 78 -2.31 6.75 7.65
C ASP A 78 -1.01 7.34 7.10
N ILE A 79 -1.09 8.46 6.39
CA ILE A 79 0.02 9.08 5.68
C ILE A 79 0.37 10.45 6.25
N SER A 80 1.67 10.66 6.53
CA SER A 80 2.17 11.93 7.07
C SER A 80 2.19 13.04 6.00
N SER A 81 2.74 12.74 4.83
CA SER A 81 2.82 13.67 3.70
C SER A 81 3.01 12.94 2.39
N CYS A 82 2.51 13.52 1.31
CA CYS A 82 2.80 13.15 -0.07
C CYS A 82 3.28 14.36 -0.86
N TYR A 83 3.65 14.15 -2.12
CA TYR A 83 3.90 15.21 -3.08
C TYR A 83 2.87 15.16 -4.21
N GLU A 84 2.52 16.32 -4.74
CA GLU A 84 1.74 16.49 -5.97
C GLU A 84 2.34 17.66 -6.75
N GLY A 85 2.68 17.46 -8.02
CA GLY A 85 3.24 18.53 -8.86
C GLY A 85 4.53 19.15 -8.29
N GLY A 86 5.31 18.37 -7.54
CA GLY A 86 6.52 18.84 -6.86
C GLY A 86 6.29 19.60 -5.55
N GLN A 87 5.04 19.85 -5.16
CA GLN A 87 4.70 20.47 -3.88
C GLN A 87 4.47 19.39 -2.82
N LYS A 88 5.00 19.62 -1.60
CA LYS A 88 4.76 18.72 -0.46
C LYS A 88 3.44 19.10 0.23
N HIS A 89 2.58 18.10 0.42
CA HIS A 89 1.31 18.22 1.14
C HIS A 89 1.40 17.44 2.45
N TYR A 90 1.20 18.12 3.58
CA TYR A 90 1.07 17.46 4.87
C TYR A 90 -0.37 17.03 5.07
N ILE A 91 -0.56 15.73 5.29
CA ILE A 91 -1.88 15.14 5.40
C ILE A 91 -2.16 14.76 6.85
N ARG A 92 -1.33 13.89 7.44
CA ARG A 92 -1.35 13.50 8.87
C ARG A 92 -2.71 12.96 9.33
N GLN A 93 -3.33 12.15 8.47
CA GLN A 93 -4.62 11.53 8.72
C GLN A 93 -4.73 10.22 7.94
N VAL A 94 -5.72 9.42 8.34
CA VAL A 94 -6.17 8.27 7.55
C VAL A 94 -6.98 8.79 6.36
N LEU A 95 -6.63 8.36 5.15
CA LEU A 95 -7.37 8.70 3.94
C LEU A 95 -7.45 7.53 2.97
N VAL A 96 -8.41 7.62 2.06
CA VAL A 96 -8.48 6.77 0.87
C VAL A 96 -7.93 7.56 -0.31
N SER A 97 -6.98 6.97 -1.04
CA SER A 97 -6.42 7.54 -2.27
C SER A 97 -6.25 6.48 -3.35
N ASP A 98 -6.07 6.95 -4.58
CA ASP A 98 -5.40 6.16 -5.60
C ASP A 98 -3.90 6.00 -5.29
N LEU A 99 -3.14 5.50 -6.26
CA LEU A 99 -1.69 5.32 -6.16
C LEU A 99 -0.88 6.32 -7.01
N GLU A 100 -1.48 7.46 -7.38
CA GLU A 100 -0.83 8.49 -8.21
C GLU A 100 -0.14 9.59 -7.38
N PHE A 101 -0.38 9.63 -6.06
CA PHE A 101 0.39 10.51 -5.18
C PHE A 101 1.89 10.24 -5.28
N GLN A 102 2.70 11.28 -5.15
CA GLN A 102 4.11 11.22 -5.52
C GLN A 102 5.05 11.28 -4.31
N ASN A 103 6.30 10.86 -4.51
CA ASN A 103 7.41 11.21 -3.64
C ASN A 103 8.02 12.58 -4.04
N ALA A 104 9.05 13.00 -3.29
CA ALA A 104 9.79 14.23 -3.56
C ALA A 104 10.45 14.33 -4.95
N ARG A 105 10.58 13.19 -5.65
CA ARG A 105 11.14 13.10 -7.02
C ARG A 105 10.06 13.08 -8.11
N GLY A 106 8.78 13.20 -7.74
CA GLY A 106 7.66 13.11 -8.68
C GLY A 106 7.32 11.68 -9.13
N THR A 107 7.88 10.65 -8.50
CA THR A 107 7.53 9.25 -8.80
C THR A 107 6.20 8.90 -8.15
N ALA A 108 5.24 8.40 -8.93
CA ALA A 108 3.95 7.92 -8.45
C ALA A 108 4.11 6.74 -7.48
N ALA A 109 3.19 6.61 -6.53
CA ALA A 109 3.23 5.56 -5.51
C ALA A 109 3.20 4.16 -6.10
N ILE A 110 2.39 3.95 -7.15
CA ILE A 110 2.35 2.67 -7.84
C ILE A 110 3.72 2.23 -8.34
N ASP A 111 4.53 3.13 -8.89
CA ASP A 111 5.87 2.82 -9.41
C ASP A 111 6.92 2.60 -8.31
N MET A 112 6.62 3.04 -7.09
CA MET A 112 7.44 2.83 -5.91
C MET A 112 7.12 1.53 -5.17
N LEU A 113 6.07 0.82 -5.55
CA LEU A 113 5.69 -0.43 -4.88
C LEU A 113 6.82 -1.46 -4.99
N THR A 114 7.18 -2.01 -3.84
CA THR A 114 8.23 -3.01 -3.67
C THR A 114 7.64 -4.42 -3.54
N HIS A 115 6.58 -4.56 -2.74
CA HIS A 115 5.93 -5.84 -2.46
C HIS A 115 4.42 -5.70 -2.30
N ILE A 116 3.72 -6.81 -2.57
CA ILE A 116 2.31 -7.04 -2.21
C ILE A 116 2.29 -8.18 -1.21
N GLY A 117 1.87 -7.94 0.03
CA GLY A 117 1.76 -8.93 1.09
C GLY A 117 0.33 -9.43 1.31
N PHE A 118 0.19 -10.70 1.66
CA PHE A 118 -1.11 -11.35 1.85
C PHE A 118 -1.28 -11.86 3.28
N ILE A 119 -2.40 -11.53 3.92
CA ILE A 119 -2.70 -11.92 5.30
C ILE A 119 -3.19 -13.36 5.41
N ALA A 120 -3.89 -13.83 4.39
CA ALA A 120 -4.22 -15.23 4.17
C ALA A 120 -3.81 -15.58 2.73
N PRO A 121 -3.41 -16.83 2.45
CA PRO A 121 -3.15 -17.25 1.08
C PRO A 121 -4.38 -16.94 0.22
N ALA A 122 -4.15 -16.34 -0.95
CA ALA A 122 -5.20 -16.15 -1.94
C ALA A 122 -5.70 -17.54 -2.36
N SER A 123 -6.98 -17.81 -2.09
CA SER A 123 -7.67 -19.04 -2.48
C SER A 123 -7.80 -19.17 -3.99
#